data_AF-A0A350JIZ8-F1
#
_entry.id   AF-A0A350JIZ8-F1
#
_cell.length_a   1.000
_cell.length_b   1.000
_cell.length_c   1.000
_cell.angle_alpha   90.00
_cell.angle_beta   90.00
_cell.angle_gamma   90.00
#
_symmetry.space_group_name_H-M   'P 1'
#
loop_
_entity.id
_entity.type
_entity.pdbx_description
1 polymer ?
#
loop_
_entity_poly.entity_id
_entity_poly.type
_entity_poly.pdbx_seq_one_letter_code
_entity_poly.pdbx_strand_id
1 'polypeptide(L)'
;MKILAAIVFLISSSIGISQSDVKLALVKYNGGGDWYANLDTSIPNLIQFCNDELGTNLDKDQEIVELTDPNMYQYPFLHLTGHGNIVLSDQEIQNLRKYLISGGFLHMDDNYGMDEFLRPQIAKVFPELEFIELPPSHPIFHQTFDFDDGLPKIHEHDDARPQALALYYEGRMVCLYTIESDLGDGWEDPRVHNDPESVHQEALRMGANIIQFVFMNNEESEG
;
A
#
# COMPACT_ATOMS: atom_id res chain seq x y z
N MET A 1 -33.47 43.72 -49.28
CA MET A 1 -33.21 43.24 -47.90
C MET A 1 -31.90 42.47 -47.92
N LYS A 2 -30.86 42.95 -47.22
CA LYS A 2 -29.56 42.27 -47.10
C LYS A 2 -29.60 41.44 -45.81
N ILE A 3 -29.43 40.12 -45.90
CA ILE A 3 -29.32 39.25 -44.73
C ILE A 3 -27.83 38.99 -44.50
N LEU A 4 -27.30 39.53 -43.40
CA LEU A 4 -25.96 39.27 -42.91
C LEU A 4 -25.98 37.91 -42.18
N ALA A 5 -25.22 36.93 -42.68
CA ALA A 5 -24.98 35.69 -41.96
C ALA A 5 -23.70 35.87 -41.12
N ALA A 6 -23.86 35.94 -39.80
CA ALA A 6 -22.73 35.92 -38.86
C ALA A 6 -22.34 34.46 -38.60
N ILE A 7 -21.11 34.08 -38.98
CA ILE A 7 -20.53 32.78 -38.65
C ILE A 7 -19.88 32.92 -37.27
N VAL A 8 -20.44 32.23 -36.28
CA VAL A 8 -19.86 32.13 -34.93
C VAL A 8 -18.93 30.92 -34.91
N PHE A 9 -17.64 31.15 -34.77
CA PHE A 9 -16.65 30.10 -34.52
C PHE A 9 -16.62 29.81 -33.02
N LEU A 10 -17.12 28.64 -32.60
CA LEU A 10 -16.93 28.14 -31.25
C LEU A 10 -15.51 27.55 -31.16
N ILE A 11 -14.66 28.21 -30.37
CA ILE A 11 -13.34 27.69 -30.00
C ILE A 11 -13.56 26.80 -28.77
N SER A 12 -13.51 25.50 -28.96
CA SER A 12 -13.48 24.53 -27.87
C SER A 12 -12.08 24.50 -27.28
N SER A 13 -11.85 25.23 -26.19
CA SER A 13 -10.63 25.11 -25.39
C SER A 13 -10.67 23.81 -24.60
N SER A 14 -9.85 22.83 -24.99
CA SER A 14 -9.58 21.65 -24.18
C SER A 14 -8.79 22.08 -22.95
N ILE A 15 -9.45 22.19 -21.79
CA ILE A 15 -8.75 22.28 -20.51
C ILE A 15 -8.13 20.89 -20.29
N GLY A 16 -6.83 20.77 -20.52
CA GLY A 16 -6.08 19.61 -20.09
C GLY A 16 -6.08 19.58 -18.57
N ILE A 17 -6.88 18.69 -17.97
CA ILE A 17 -6.71 18.34 -16.56
C ILE A 17 -5.39 17.58 -16.51
N SER A 18 -4.36 18.19 -15.91
CA SER A 18 -3.17 17.46 -15.50
C SER A 18 -3.65 16.44 -14.47
N GLN A 19 -3.62 15.16 -14.82
CA GLN A 19 -3.77 14.09 -13.84
C GLN A 19 -2.58 14.24 -12.90
N SER A 20 -2.83 14.54 -11.62
CA SER A 20 -1.76 14.47 -10.62
C SER A 20 -1.37 13.01 -10.48
N ASP A 21 -0.08 12.72 -10.61
CA ASP A 21 0.45 11.38 -10.40
C ASP A 21 0.12 10.93 -8.97
N VAL A 22 -0.30 9.67 -8.82
CA VAL A 22 -0.68 9.13 -7.51
C VAL A 22 0.59 8.81 -6.74
N LYS A 23 0.75 9.38 -5.54
CA LYS A 23 1.89 9.09 -4.66
C LYS A 23 1.55 7.97 -3.67
N LEU A 24 2.50 7.05 -3.52
CA LEU A 24 2.54 6.13 -2.38
C LEU A 24 3.25 6.82 -1.22
N ALA A 25 2.78 6.60 0.01
CA ALA A 25 3.37 7.26 1.17
C ALA A 25 3.79 6.26 2.26
N LEU A 26 5.00 6.44 2.78
CA LEU A 26 5.58 5.73 3.92
C LEU A 26 5.19 6.43 5.22
N VAL A 27 4.66 5.66 6.17
CA VAL A 27 4.26 6.17 7.48
C VAL A 27 5.48 6.32 8.38
N LYS A 28 5.73 7.56 8.82
CA LYS A 28 6.67 7.85 9.90
C LYS A 28 5.96 7.75 11.25
N TYR A 29 6.41 6.83 12.10
CA TYR A 29 5.86 6.62 13.43
C TYR A 29 6.89 6.85 14.56
N ASN A 30 6.38 6.98 15.78
CA ASN A 30 7.19 7.09 17.00
C ASN A 30 7.35 5.71 17.68
N GLY A 31 8.26 5.58 18.65
CA GLY A 31 8.42 4.34 19.44
C GLY A 31 9.83 3.78 19.46
N GLY A 32 10.72 4.28 18.59
CA GLY A 32 12.12 3.87 18.53
C GLY A 32 12.41 2.74 17.54
N GLY A 33 11.38 2.17 16.91
CA GLY A 33 11.54 1.35 15.71
C GLY A 33 11.99 2.16 14.49
N ASP A 34 12.40 1.45 13.46
CA ASP A 34 13.01 1.97 12.23
C ASP A 34 12.02 1.97 11.07
N TRP A 35 11.06 2.89 11.11
CA TRP A 35 10.13 3.16 9.98
C TRP A 35 10.83 3.46 8.65
N TYR A 36 12.15 3.72 8.69
CA TYR A 36 13.03 4.02 7.56
C TYR A 36 13.92 2.83 7.14
N ALA A 37 13.63 1.60 7.59
CA ALA A 37 14.43 0.40 7.32
C ALA A 37 14.71 0.19 5.82
N ASN A 38 13.69 0.39 4.99
CA ASN A 38 13.73 0.20 3.54
C ASN A 38 13.43 1.52 2.79
N LEU A 39 14.06 2.62 3.22
CA LEU A 39 13.70 3.95 2.73
C LEU A 39 14.19 4.22 1.30
N ASP A 40 15.38 3.74 0.93
CA ASP A 40 16.08 4.25 -0.24
C ASP A 40 15.57 3.65 -1.55
N THR A 41 15.26 2.34 -1.60
CA THR A 41 14.94 1.69 -2.87
C THR A 41 13.66 0.85 -2.88
N SER A 42 13.12 0.42 -1.74
CA SER A 42 11.92 -0.43 -1.67
C SER A 42 10.68 0.14 -2.39
N ILE A 43 9.99 1.14 -1.80
CA ILE A 43 8.82 1.78 -2.46
C ILE A 43 9.19 2.36 -3.84
N PRO A 44 10.34 3.05 -4.04
CA PRO A 44 10.74 3.53 -5.36
C PRO A 44 10.83 2.43 -6.45
N ASN A 45 11.38 1.26 -6.12
CA ASN A 45 11.45 0.13 -7.04
C ASN A 45 10.06 -0.44 -7.32
N LEU A 46 9.21 -0.55 -6.29
CA LEU A 46 7.82 -0.98 -6.46
C LEU A 46 7.05 -0.02 -7.39
N ILE A 47 7.21 1.29 -7.22
CA ILE A 47 6.61 2.31 -8.08
C ILE A 47 7.07 2.13 -9.54
N GLN A 48 8.38 2.00 -9.74
CA GLN A 48 8.95 1.81 -11.07
C GLN A 48 8.40 0.54 -11.72
N PHE A 49 8.38 -0.57 -10.99
CA PHE A 49 7.86 -1.85 -11.45
C PHE A 49 6.38 -1.78 -11.82
N CYS A 50 5.55 -1.12 -10.99
CA CYS A 50 4.13 -0.92 -11.30
C CYS A 50 3.94 -0.08 -12.58
N ASN A 51 4.72 0.99 -12.74
CA ASN A 51 4.65 1.84 -13.92
C ASN A 51 5.07 1.08 -15.20
N ASP A 52 6.09 0.23 -15.11
CA ASP A 52 6.59 -0.54 -16.25
C ASP A 52 5.69 -1.72 -16.62
N GLU A 53 5.27 -2.51 -15.63
CA GLU A 53 4.56 -3.79 -15.87
C GLU A 53 3.04 -3.62 -15.92
N LEU A 54 2.47 -2.69 -15.14
CA LEU A 54 1.03 -2.45 -15.06
C LEU A 54 0.59 -1.20 -15.85
N GLY A 55 1.53 -0.38 -16.33
CA GLY A 55 1.22 0.87 -17.01
C GLY A 55 0.54 1.90 -16.11
N THR A 56 0.82 1.86 -14.80
CA THR A 56 0.32 2.85 -13.86
C THR A 56 0.95 4.23 -14.12
N ASN A 57 0.39 5.26 -13.47
CA ASN A 57 0.92 6.62 -13.47
C ASN A 57 1.21 7.06 -12.02
N LEU A 58 1.95 6.21 -11.30
CA LEU A 58 2.42 6.50 -9.94
C LEU A 58 3.57 7.52 -10.04
N ASP A 59 3.56 8.48 -9.12
CA ASP A 59 4.69 9.41 -9.00
C ASP A 59 5.92 8.63 -8.56
N LYS A 60 7.04 8.83 -9.26
CA LYS A 60 8.33 8.16 -9.00
C LYS A 60 8.84 8.38 -7.57
N ASP A 61 8.44 9.47 -6.93
CA ASP A 61 8.90 9.85 -5.61
C ASP A 61 7.84 9.46 -4.56
N GLN A 62 8.21 8.57 -3.65
CA GLN A 62 7.42 8.30 -2.45
C GLN A 62 7.29 9.55 -1.58
N GLU A 63 6.24 9.61 -0.75
CA GLU A 63 6.12 10.63 0.30
C GLU A 63 6.38 10.03 1.68
N ILE A 64 6.95 10.80 2.60
CA ILE A 64 7.02 10.43 4.02
C ILE A 64 5.94 11.20 4.76
N VAL A 65 5.02 10.51 5.43
CA VAL A 65 3.88 11.14 6.10
C VAL A 65 3.78 10.72 7.55
N GLU A 66 3.53 11.70 8.43
CA GLU A 66 3.15 11.45 9.82
C GLU A 66 1.62 11.33 9.90
N LEU A 67 1.10 10.47 10.78
CA LEU A 67 -0.36 10.28 10.94
C LEU A 67 -1.07 11.52 11.53
N THR A 68 -0.32 12.55 11.93
CA THR A 68 -0.86 13.86 12.33
C THR A 68 -0.91 14.87 11.17
N ASP A 69 -0.27 14.58 10.04
CA ASP A 69 -0.25 15.47 8.88
C ASP A 69 -1.62 15.42 8.15
N PRO A 70 -2.32 16.56 8.00
CA PRO A 70 -3.57 16.61 7.25
C PRO A 70 -3.41 16.23 5.76
N ASN A 71 -2.21 16.25 5.20
CA ASN A 71 -1.95 15.81 3.83
C ASN A 71 -2.04 14.29 3.66
N MET A 72 -2.06 13.50 4.76
CA MET A 72 -2.18 12.04 4.67
C MET A 72 -3.41 11.59 3.85
N TYR A 73 -4.49 12.37 3.86
CA TYR A 73 -5.72 12.08 3.13
C TYR A 73 -5.58 12.25 1.61
N GLN A 74 -4.45 12.78 1.12
CA GLN A 74 -4.14 12.87 -0.31
C GLN A 74 -3.52 11.57 -0.85
N TYR A 75 -3.03 10.70 0.03
CA TYR A 75 -2.38 9.44 -0.34
C TYR A 75 -3.38 8.29 -0.20
N PRO A 76 -3.85 7.68 -1.30
CA PRO A 76 -4.82 6.59 -1.23
C PRO A 76 -4.23 5.30 -0.64
N PHE A 77 -2.90 5.20 -0.59
CA PHE A 77 -2.16 4.06 -0.06
C PHE A 77 -1.07 4.52 0.91
N LEU A 78 -1.10 4.01 2.13
CA LEU A 78 -0.03 4.14 3.12
C LEU A 78 0.69 2.80 3.28
N HIS A 79 2.01 2.84 3.32
CA HIS A 79 2.87 1.73 3.69
C HIS A 79 3.48 1.98 5.07
N LEU A 80 3.54 0.95 5.91
CA LEU A 80 4.15 0.99 7.23
C LEU A 80 5.02 -0.25 7.39
N THR A 81 6.31 -0.07 7.61
CA THR A 81 7.28 -1.16 7.81
C THR A 81 8.24 -0.81 8.94
N GLY A 82 9.03 -1.79 9.36
CA GLY A 82 10.13 -1.65 10.31
C GLY A 82 10.21 -2.82 11.28
N HIS A 83 11.14 -2.69 12.21
CA HIS A 83 11.44 -3.60 13.30
C HIS A 83 11.07 -2.98 14.65
N GLY A 84 10.64 -3.84 15.56
CA GLY A 84 10.50 -3.47 16.97
C GLY A 84 9.38 -2.47 17.24
N ASN A 85 9.66 -1.51 18.12
CA ASN A 85 8.58 -0.80 18.81
C ASN A 85 7.94 0.33 17.99
N ILE A 86 6.62 0.23 17.83
CA ILE A 86 5.73 1.28 17.32
C ILE A 86 4.81 1.81 18.42
N VAL A 87 4.72 3.13 18.52
CA VAL A 87 3.87 3.85 19.45
C VAL A 87 3.09 4.90 18.70
N LEU A 88 1.76 4.76 18.71
CA LEU A 88 0.82 5.75 18.20
C LEU A 88 0.22 6.52 19.37
N SER A 89 0.20 7.85 19.26
CA SER A 89 -0.57 8.73 20.14
C SER A 89 -2.06 8.61 19.88
N ASP A 90 -2.89 9.05 20.84
CA ASP A 90 -4.35 9.03 20.69
C ASP A 90 -4.84 9.81 19.46
N GLN A 91 -4.11 10.88 19.09
CA GLN A 91 -4.42 11.66 17.89
C GLN A 91 -4.11 10.90 16.61
N GLU A 92 -2.96 10.21 16.54
CA GLU A 92 -2.57 9.38 15.40
C GLU A 92 -3.52 8.18 15.24
N ILE A 93 -3.95 7.56 16.35
CA ILE A 93 -4.94 6.48 16.35
C ILE A 93 -6.27 6.97 15.74
N GLN A 94 -6.77 8.12 16.19
CA GLN A 94 -8.01 8.70 15.67
C GLN A 94 -7.90 9.08 14.20
N ASN A 95 -6.77 9.66 13.79
CA ASN A 95 -6.53 10.05 12.41
C ASN A 95 -6.40 8.85 11.49
N LEU A 96 -5.68 7.81 11.90
CA LEU A 96 -5.53 6.57 11.13
C LEU A 96 -6.88 5.87 10.96
N ARG A 97 -7.68 5.77 12.02
CA ARG A 97 -9.04 5.25 11.92
C ARG A 97 -9.85 6.05 10.91
N LYS A 98 -9.84 7.38 11.02
CA LYS A 98 -10.57 8.28 10.12
C LYS A 98 -10.11 8.15 8.67
N TYR A 99 -8.81 8.09 8.43
CA TYR A 99 -8.21 7.85 7.11
C TYR A 99 -8.73 6.54 6.51
N LEU A 100 -8.63 5.44 7.27
CA LEU A 100 -9.03 4.12 6.83
C LEU A 100 -10.52 4.05 6.53
N ILE A 101 -11.41 4.56 7.39
CA ILE A 101 -12.86 4.57 7.10
C ILE A 101 -13.25 5.52 5.95
N SER A 102 -12.40 6.51 5.62
CA SER A 102 -12.67 7.49 4.55
C SER A 102 -12.23 7.00 3.16
N GLY A 103 -11.79 5.74 3.04
CA GLY A 103 -11.40 5.12 1.77
C GLY A 103 -9.89 4.96 1.59
N GLY A 104 -9.08 5.37 2.56
CA GLY A 104 -7.66 5.07 2.57
C GLY A 104 -7.39 3.57 2.75
N PHE A 105 -6.18 3.15 2.39
CA PHE A 105 -5.69 1.79 2.56
C PHE A 105 -4.33 1.79 3.27
N LEU A 106 -4.15 0.88 4.24
CA LEU A 106 -2.89 0.70 4.94
C LEU A 106 -2.32 -0.69 4.65
N HIS A 107 -1.17 -0.75 3.99
CA HIS A 107 -0.33 -1.93 3.99
C HIS A 107 0.69 -1.82 5.11
N MET A 108 0.71 -2.80 6.00
CA MET A 108 1.74 -2.96 7.02
C MET A 108 2.58 -4.17 6.63
N ASP A 109 3.88 -4.05 6.69
CA ASP A 109 4.82 -5.13 6.41
C ASP A 109 5.75 -5.31 7.61
N ASP A 110 5.76 -6.51 8.19
CA ASP A 110 6.65 -6.83 9.29
C ASP A 110 8.02 -7.20 8.71
N ASN A 111 8.99 -6.31 8.90
CA ASN A 111 10.40 -6.65 8.73
C ASN A 111 10.91 -7.38 9.98
N TYR A 112 10.15 -8.37 10.47
CA TYR A 112 10.42 -9.15 11.68
C TYR A 112 10.52 -8.38 13.02
N GLY A 113 9.71 -8.81 13.98
CA GLY A 113 9.76 -8.34 15.37
C GLY A 113 8.95 -7.08 15.64
N MET A 114 8.08 -6.66 14.71
CA MET A 114 7.13 -5.57 14.93
C MET A 114 5.78 -6.07 15.49
N ASP A 115 5.38 -7.32 15.23
CA ASP A 115 4.05 -7.87 15.54
C ASP A 115 3.57 -7.59 16.99
N GLU A 116 4.42 -7.86 17.98
CA GLU A 116 4.07 -7.71 19.41
C GLU A 116 3.75 -6.25 19.79
N PHE A 117 4.32 -5.28 19.06
CA PHE A 117 4.12 -3.85 19.28
C PHE A 117 3.02 -3.29 18.38
N LEU A 118 2.88 -3.82 17.16
CA LEU A 118 1.91 -3.36 16.17
C LEU A 118 0.48 -3.72 16.53
N ARG A 119 0.22 -5.00 16.85
CA ARG A 119 -1.15 -5.49 17.12
C ARG A 119 -1.87 -4.67 18.20
N PRO A 120 -1.24 -4.33 19.34
CA PRO A 120 -1.88 -3.48 20.34
C PRO A 120 -2.20 -2.06 19.85
N GLN A 121 -1.42 -1.47 18.93
CA GLN A 121 -1.75 -0.16 18.36
C GLN A 121 -2.95 -0.25 17.43
N ILE A 122 -2.97 -1.26 16.55
CA ILE A 122 -4.07 -1.46 15.60
C ILE A 122 -5.38 -1.81 16.31
N ALA A 123 -5.32 -2.59 17.41
CA ALA A 123 -6.48 -2.84 18.26
C ALA A 123 -7.06 -1.57 18.92
N LYS A 124 -6.28 -0.48 19.06
CA LYS A 124 -6.82 0.82 19.49
C LYS A 124 -7.48 1.58 18.34
N VAL A 125 -7.01 1.39 17.11
CA VAL A 125 -7.59 2.00 15.89
C VAL A 125 -8.95 1.38 15.60
N PHE A 126 -9.04 0.04 15.67
CA PHE A 126 -10.26 -0.73 15.46
C PHE A 126 -10.47 -1.76 16.59
N PRO A 127 -10.95 -1.34 17.76
CA PRO A 127 -11.21 -2.24 18.89
C PRO A 127 -12.30 -3.28 18.61
N GLU A 128 -13.11 -3.07 17.58
CA GLU A 128 -14.20 -3.96 17.17
C GLU A 128 -13.84 -4.94 16.05
N LEU A 129 -12.64 -4.82 15.47
CA LEU A 129 -12.21 -5.66 14.34
C LEU A 129 -11.13 -6.66 14.79
N GLU A 130 -11.11 -7.80 14.11
CA GLU A 130 -10.09 -8.83 14.26
C GLU A 130 -9.39 -9.04 12.93
N PHE A 131 -8.10 -9.38 12.98
CA PHE A 131 -7.34 -9.76 11.80
C PHE A 131 -7.85 -11.09 11.25
N ILE A 132 -8.18 -11.11 9.97
CA ILE A 132 -8.61 -12.29 9.24
C ILE A 132 -7.50 -12.69 8.29
N GLU A 133 -7.00 -13.93 8.39
CA GLU A 133 -6.03 -14.43 7.43
C GLU A 133 -6.67 -14.63 6.05
N LEU A 134 -6.01 -14.13 5.02
CA LEU A 134 -6.46 -14.28 3.64
C LEU A 134 -6.12 -15.69 3.14
N PRO A 135 -7.09 -16.44 2.59
CA PRO A 135 -6.80 -17.71 1.93
C PRO A 135 -6.03 -17.47 0.62
N PRO A 136 -5.25 -18.45 0.12
CA PRO A 136 -4.57 -18.34 -1.18
C PRO A 136 -5.47 -17.95 -2.34
N SER A 137 -6.75 -18.35 -2.31
CA SER A 137 -7.76 -17.99 -3.32
C SER A 137 -8.22 -16.53 -3.29
N HIS A 138 -7.73 -15.70 -2.37
CA HIS A 138 -8.18 -14.32 -2.25
C HIS A 138 -7.76 -13.50 -3.50
N PRO A 139 -8.61 -12.63 -4.05
CA PRO A 139 -8.31 -11.92 -5.31
C PRO A 139 -7.02 -11.10 -5.29
N ILE A 140 -6.55 -10.64 -4.12
CA ILE A 140 -5.26 -9.93 -3.99
C ILE A 140 -4.07 -10.76 -4.51
N PHE A 141 -4.14 -12.09 -4.47
CA PHE A 141 -3.10 -13.00 -4.96
C PHE A 141 -3.24 -13.31 -6.46
N HIS A 142 -4.35 -12.90 -7.07
CA HIS A 142 -4.74 -13.25 -8.44
C HIS A 142 -5.08 -11.98 -9.24
N GLN A 143 -4.10 -11.10 -9.41
CA GLN A 143 -4.25 -9.88 -10.23
C GLN A 143 -3.52 -10.07 -11.58
N THR A 144 -2.60 -9.18 -11.94
CA THR A 144 -1.75 -9.39 -13.14
C THR A 144 -0.81 -10.56 -12.95
N PHE A 145 -0.33 -10.78 -11.73
CA PHE A 145 0.51 -11.90 -11.35
C PHE A 145 -0.30 -12.89 -10.52
N ASP A 146 0.03 -14.17 -10.64
CA ASP A 146 -0.72 -15.26 -10.03
C ASP A 146 0.11 -15.91 -8.91
N PHE A 147 -0.46 -16.02 -7.72
CA PHE A 147 0.16 -16.60 -6.52
C PHE A 147 -0.75 -17.69 -5.93
N ASP A 148 -0.70 -18.89 -6.52
CA ASP A 148 -1.55 -20.04 -6.15
C ASP A 148 -1.42 -20.45 -4.67
N ASP A 149 -0.26 -20.21 -4.06
CA ASP A 149 0.05 -20.55 -2.66
C ASP A 149 -0.17 -19.38 -1.69
N GLY A 150 -0.62 -18.22 -2.18
CA GLY A 150 -0.87 -17.01 -1.37
C GLY A 150 0.39 -16.13 -1.23
N LEU A 151 0.58 -15.55 -0.04
CA LEU A 151 1.70 -14.62 0.22
C LEU A 151 3.05 -15.36 0.06
N PRO A 152 3.99 -14.87 -0.79
CA PRO A 152 5.30 -15.47 -0.93
C PRO A 152 6.16 -15.28 0.34
N LYS A 153 7.16 -16.14 0.52
CA LYS A 153 8.17 -16.01 1.56
C LYS A 153 9.42 -15.37 0.95
N ILE A 154 9.74 -14.14 1.36
CA ILE A 154 10.89 -13.41 0.81
C ILE A 154 12.13 -13.67 1.66
N HIS A 155 12.02 -13.52 2.98
CA HIS A 155 13.12 -13.80 3.92
C HIS A 155 12.78 -14.90 4.93
N GLU A 156 13.80 -15.60 5.39
CA GLU A 156 13.71 -16.66 6.41
C GLU A 156 14.32 -16.19 7.73
N HIS A 157 13.51 -16.11 8.79
CA HIS A 157 13.98 -15.76 10.14
C HIS A 157 13.45 -16.72 11.22
N ASP A 158 12.12 -16.86 11.35
CA ASP A 158 11.49 -17.50 12.51
C ASP A 158 10.99 -18.93 12.25
N ASP A 159 11.40 -19.56 11.14
CA ASP A 159 10.91 -20.87 10.67
C ASP A 159 9.36 -20.95 10.55
N ALA A 160 8.69 -19.80 10.51
CA ALA A 160 7.25 -19.67 10.36
C ALA A 160 6.88 -19.30 8.92
N ARG A 161 5.65 -19.70 8.54
CA ARG A 161 5.12 -19.47 7.19
C ARG A 161 4.65 -18.02 7.03
N PRO A 162 4.72 -17.45 5.81
CA PRO A 162 4.18 -16.11 5.54
C PRO A 162 2.66 -16.10 5.74
N GLN A 163 2.14 -14.98 6.28
CA GLN A 163 0.71 -14.76 6.44
C GLN A 163 0.32 -13.35 5.98
N ALA A 164 -0.77 -13.26 5.23
CA ALA A 164 -1.44 -12.02 4.91
C ALA A 164 -2.69 -11.90 5.77
N LEU A 165 -2.74 -10.89 6.64
CA LEU A 165 -3.83 -10.66 7.58
C LEU A 165 -4.56 -9.36 7.21
N ALA A 166 -5.87 -9.41 7.09
CA ALA A 166 -6.67 -8.27 6.68
C ALA A 166 -7.60 -7.77 7.80
N LEU A 167 -7.86 -6.47 7.81
CA LEU A 167 -8.99 -5.89 8.54
C LEU A 167 -10.06 -5.43 7.56
N TYR A 168 -11.31 -5.80 7.85
CA TYR A 168 -12.47 -5.42 7.07
C TYR A 168 -13.35 -4.46 7.87
N TYR A 169 -13.67 -3.29 7.31
CA TYR A 169 -14.62 -2.34 7.88
C TYR A 169 -15.80 -2.17 6.92
N GLU A 170 -17.00 -2.50 7.39
CA GLU A 170 -18.24 -2.44 6.61
C GLU A 170 -18.16 -3.18 5.25
N GLY A 171 -17.47 -4.34 5.25
CA GLY A 171 -17.31 -5.19 4.06
C GLY A 171 -16.09 -4.86 3.19
N ARG A 172 -15.45 -3.69 3.39
CA ARG A 172 -14.26 -3.29 2.64
C ARG A 172 -12.97 -3.64 3.38
N MET A 173 -11.99 -4.18 2.68
CA MET A 173 -10.63 -4.35 3.20
C MET A 173 -9.96 -2.99 3.36
N VAL A 174 -9.66 -2.60 4.60
CA VAL A 174 -9.04 -1.30 4.91
C VAL A 174 -7.55 -1.44 5.21
N CYS A 175 -7.11 -2.61 5.62
CA CYS A 175 -5.73 -2.86 5.98
C CYS A 175 -5.32 -4.26 5.58
N LEU A 176 -4.10 -4.37 5.05
CA LEU A 176 -3.37 -5.62 4.84
C LEU A 176 -2.11 -5.59 5.70
N TYR A 177 -1.88 -6.64 6.46
CA TYR A 177 -0.68 -6.86 7.23
C TYR A 177 0.03 -8.11 6.74
N THR A 178 1.24 -7.96 6.21
CA THR A 178 2.11 -9.06 5.79
C THR A 178 3.10 -9.34 6.90
N ILE A 179 3.07 -10.55 7.43
CA ILE A 179 3.95 -11.03 8.51
C ILE A 179 4.66 -12.30 8.06
N GLU A 180 5.85 -12.55 8.59
CA GLU A 180 6.68 -13.73 8.24
C GLU A 180 7.01 -13.79 6.74
N SER A 181 7.08 -12.63 6.07
CA SER A 181 7.36 -12.51 4.64
C SER A 181 8.51 -11.54 4.39
N ASP A 182 8.34 -10.29 4.83
CA ASP A 182 9.19 -9.12 4.56
C ASP A 182 9.23 -8.73 3.08
N LEU A 183 8.09 -8.22 2.58
CA LEU A 183 7.99 -7.78 1.19
C LEU A 183 8.86 -6.53 0.93
N GLY A 184 8.98 -5.66 1.93
CA GLY A 184 9.71 -4.39 1.86
C GLY A 184 11.18 -4.60 1.59
N ASP A 185 11.81 -5.59 2.22
CA ASP A 185 13.18 -6.01 1.93
C ASP A 185 13.29 -6.58 0.50
N GLY A 186 12.37 -7.45 0.09
CA GLY A 186 12.33 -7.98 -1.28
C GLY A 186 12.13 -6.93 -2.37
N TRP A 187 11.56 -5.76 -2.05
CA TRP A 187 11.45 -4.63 -2.98
C TRP A 187 12.74 -3.80 -3.06
N GLU A 188 13.64 -3.89 -2.08
CA GLU A 188 14.95 -3.22 -2.14
C GLU A 188 15.79 -3.73 -3.32
N ASP A 189 16.80 -2.95 -3.67
CA ASP A 189 17.81 -3.37 -4.63
C ASP A 189 18.47 -4.66 -4.12
N PRO A 190 18.62 -5.70 -4.96
CA PRO A 190 19.23 -6.97 -4.56
C PRO A 190 20.62 -6.83 -3.91
N ARG A 191 21.33 -5.72 -4.12
CA ARG A 191 22.64 -5.45 -3.51
C ARG A 191 22.58 -5.09 -2.03
N VAL A 192 21.41 -4.73 -1.49
CA VAL A 192 21.26 -4.35 -0.07
C VAL A 192 21.29 -5.61 0.81
N HIS A 193 20.51 -6.62 0.46
CA HIS A 193 20.33 -7.85 1.25
C HIS A 193 20.93 -9.11 0.60
N ASN A 194 21.42 -9.00 -0.65
CA ASN A 194 21.97 -10.08 -1.47
C ASN A 194 20.96 -11.16 -1.84
N ASP A 195 19.70 -10.79 -1.99
CA ASP A 195 18.68 -11.73 -2.42
C ASP A 195 18.88 -12.18 -3.86
N PRO A 196 18.48 -13.43 -4.16
CA PRO A 196 18.37 -13.86 -5.54
C PRO A 196 17.41 -12.95 -6.31
N GLU A 197 17.77 -12.61 -7.56
CA GLU A 197 16.90 -11.84 -8.44
C GLU A 197 15.48 -12.41 -8.54
N SER A 198 15.32 -13.74 -8.47
CA SER A 198 14.01 -14.37 -8.48
C SER A 198 13.13 -13.98 -7.30
N VAL A 199 13.72 -13.83 -6.10
CA VAL A 199 13.02 -13.41 -4.88
C VAL A 199 12.62 -11.94 -4.98
N HIS A 200 13.52 -11.09 -5.45
CA HIS A 200 13.23 -9.69 -5.73
C HIS A 200 12.06 -9.52 -6.71
N GLN A 201 12.08 -10.24 -7.82
CA GLN A 201 11.00 -10.23 -8.81
C GLN A 201 9.68 -10.76 -8.24
N GLU A 202 9.73 -11.79 -7.40
CA GLU A 202 8.54 -12.33 -6.73
C GLU A 202 7.92 -11.32 -5.75
N ALA A 203 8.74 -10.66 -4.93
CA ALA A 203 8.31 -9.59 -4.03
C ALA A 203 7.69 -8.41 -4.80
N LEU A 204 8.34 -7.93 -5.86
CA LEU A 204 7.82 -6.83 -6.69
C LEU A 204 6.48 -7.19 -7.35
N ARG A 205 6.32 -8.41 -7.83
CA ARG A 205 5.04 -8.90 -8.39
C ARG A 205 3.94 -8.93 -7.35
N MET A 206 4.23 -9.39 -6.13
CA MET A 206 3.24 -9.37 -5.05
C MET A 206 2.89 -7.93 -4.64
N GLY A 207 3.87 -7.04 -4.54
CA GLY A 207 3.63 -5.61 -4.31
C GLY A 207 2.75 -4.98 -5.39
N ALA A 208 3.03 -5.29 -6.66
CA ALA A 208 2.25 -4.82 -7.80
C ALA A 208 0.80 -5.32 -7.74
N ASN A 209 0.59 -6.58 -7.35
CA ASN A 209 -0.74 -7.13 -7.11
C ASN A 209 -1.49 -6.38 -5.99
N ILE A 210 -0.82 -6.06 -4.86
CA ILE A 210 -1.42 -5.28 -3.77
C ILE A 210 -1.87 -3.90 -4.28
N ILE A 211 -0.97 -3.20 -4.98
CA ILE A 211 -1.26 -1.89 -5.59
C ILE A 211 -2.44 -1.98 -6.56
N GLN A 212 -2.43 -2.97 -7.45
CA GLN A 212 -3.48 -3.19 -8.42
C GLN A 212 -4.83 -3.46 -7.74
N PHE A 213 -4.86 -4.35 -6.75
CA PHE A 213 -6.07 -4.68 -5.99
C PHE A 213 -6.68 -3.44 -5.34
N VAL A 214 -5.85 -2.61 -4.69
CA VAL A 214 -6.29 -1.38 -4.01
C VAL A 214 -6.86 -0.36 -4.99
N PHE A 215 -6.26 -0.20 -6.17
CA PHE A 215 -6.70 0.82 -7.14
C PHE A 215 -7.80 0.38 -8.10
N MET A 216 -8.03 -0.92 -8.28
CA MET A 216 -8.99 -1.43 -9.26
C MET A 216 -10.40 -1.73 -8.71
N ASN A 217 -10.66 -1.49 -7.41
CA ASN A 217 -11.96 -1.75 -6.77
C ASN A 217 -12.50 -3.17 -7.06
N ASN A 218 -11.65 -4.19 -6.85
CA ASN A 218 -12.00 -5.59 -7.11
C ASN A 218 -12.75 -6.28 -5.96
N GLU A 219 -13.46 -5.52 -5.13
CA GLU A 219 -14.34 -6.10 -4.13
C GLU A 219 -15.62 -6.56 -4.82
N GLU A 220 -15.75 -7.88 -5.01
CA GLU A 220 -16.99 -8.47 -5.47
C GLU A 220 -18.11 -8.04 -4.53
N SER A 221 -19.08 -7.33 -5.10
CA SER A 221 -20.39 -7.17 -4.48
C SER A 221 -20.99 -8.55 -4.31
N GLU A 222 -20.86 -9.16 -3.13
CA GLU A 222 -21.73 -10.26 -2.74
C GLU A 222 -23.17 -9.72 -2.76
N GLY A 223 -23.91 -10.10 -3.81
CA GLY A 223 -25.33 -9.82 -3.98
C GLY A 223 -26.24 -10.86 -3.35
#